data_AF-A0A7S1FM12-F1
#
_entry.id   AF-A0A7S1FM12-F1
#
_cell.length_a   1.000
_cell.length_b   1.000
_cell.length_c   1.000
_cell.angle_alpha   90.00
_cell.angle_beta   90.00
_cell.angle_gamma   90.00
#
_symmetry.space_group_name_H-M   'P 1'
#
loop_
_entity.id
_entity.type
_entity.pdbx_description
1 polymer ?
#
loop_
_entity_poly.entity_id
_entity_poly.type
_entity_poly.pdbx_seq_one_letter_code
_entity_poly.pdbx_strand_id
1 'polypeptide(L)'
;HVNYLFKRSRASEANKILKRSLLSLPSHKHVEVMSRFAQMEFELGSPGRARTIFDGLLEKYPKRLDLLFVYVDKEIKGRFIGDARALFRRVTGAEGNALPVTKLNDKQMKSVFKKWYRMEEKYGTEGQVEDVKAAAQAFVERTL
;
A
#
# COMPACT_ATOMS: atom_id res chain seq x y z
N HIS A 1 -13.88 -20.78 -2.63
CA HIS A 1 -13.55 -21.48 -1.36
C HIS A 1 -12.85 -20.56 -0.34
N VAL A 2 -11.92 -19.68 -0.74
CA VAL A 2 -11.20 -18.77 0.19
C VAL A 2 -12.11 -17.74 0.90
N ASN A 3 -13.10 -17.18 0.21
CA ASN A 3 -14.07 -16.23 0.81
C ASN A 3 -14.89 -16.83 1.96
N TYR A 4 -15.10 -18.15 1.98
CA TYR A 4 -15.91 -18.82 3.02
C TYR A 4 -15.14 -18.98 4.33
N LEU A 5 -13.80 -19.14 4.27
CA LEU A 5 -12.98 -19.42 5.45
C LEU A 5 -12.69 -18.17 6.28
N PHE A 6 -12.60 -16.99 5.64
CA PHE A 6 -12.44 -15.73 6.35
C PHE A 6 -13.68 -15.33 7.17
N LYS A 7 -14.90 -15.69 6.72
CA LYS A 7 -16.15 -15.43 7.45
C LYS A 7 -16.27 -16.15 8.80
N ARG A 8 -15.36 -17.08 9.13
CA ARG A 8 -15.38 -17.89 10.38
C ARG A 8 -14.25 -17.59 11.37
N SER A 9 -13.61 -16.42 11.30
CA SER A 9 -12.53 -16.02 12.24
C SER A 9 -11.31 -16.97 12.27
N ARG A 10 -11.03 -17.69 11.18
CA ARG A 10 -9.89 -18.61 11.08
C ARG A 10 -8.71 -18.01 10.31
N ALA A 11 -8.17 -16.93 10.85
CA ALA A 11 -6.98 -16.28 10.30
C ALA A 11 -5.77 -17.21 10.10
N SER A 12 -5.59 -18.17 11.01
CA SER A 12 -4.52 -19.18 10.94
C SER A 12 -4.69 -20.14 9.76
N GLU A 13 -5.93 -20.49 9.40
CA GLU A 13 -6.22 -21.35 8.25
C GLU A 13 -6.06 -20.60 6.93
N ALA A 14 -6.44 -19.33 6.92
CA ALA A 14 -6.22 -18.48 5.77
C ALA A 14 -4.72 -18.38 5.44
N ASN A 15 -3.85 -18.15 6.45
CA ASN A 15 -2.41 -18.09 6.24
C ASN A 15 -1.82 -19.43 5.73
N LYS A 16 -2.30 -20.57 6.27
CA LYS A 16 -1.93 -21.90 5.76
C LYS A 16 -2.32 -22.07 4.28
N ILE A 17 -3.48 -21.58 3.88
CA ILE A 17 -3.94 -21.62 2.49
C ILE A 17 -3.09 -20.71 1.59
N LEU A 18 -2.71 -19.52 2.07
CA LEU A 18 -1.79 -18.65 1.34
C LEU A 18 -0.47 -19.36 1.08
N LYS A 19 0.15 -19.95 2.12
CA LYS A 19 1.40 -20.71 1.99
C LYS A 19 1.27 -21.87 0.99
N ARG A 20 0.19 -22.66 1.07
CA ARG A 20 -0.05 -23.77 0.12
C ARG A 20 -0.29 -23.29 -1.32
N SER A 21 -0.99 -22.17 -1.48
CA SER A 21 -1.25 -21.58 -2.79
C SER A 21 0.05 -21.08 -3.44
N LEU A 22 0.94 -20.46 -2.67
CA LEU A 22 2.24 -20.00 -3.17
C LEU A 22 3.15 -21.17 -3.58
N LEU A 23 3.09 -22.31 -2.89
CA LEU A 23 3.83 -23.53 -3.26
C LEU A 23 3.33 -24.16 -4.57
N SER A 24 2.05 -23.99 -4.89
CA SER A 24 1.41 -24.66 -6.04
C SER A 24 1.30 -23.76 -7.28
N LEU A 25 1.47 -22.45 -7.12
CA LEU A 25 1.29 -21.47 -8.18
C LEU A 25 2.62 -21.03 -8.79
N PRO A 26 2.64 -20.73 -10.10
CA PRO A 26 3.76 -20.04 -10.72
C PRO A 26 4.01 -18.65 -10.10
N SER A 27 5.28 -18.23 -10.08
CA SER A 27 5.72 -16.97 -9.46
C SER A 27 5.00 -15.72 -9.97
N HIS A 28 4.57 -15.69 -11.24
CA HIS A 28 3.84 -14.57 -11.82
C HIS A 28 2.42 -14.38 -11.24
N LYS A 29 1.82 -15.43 -10.67
CA LYS A 29 0.50 -15.37 -10.01
C LYS A 29 0.58 -15.04 -8.52
N HIS A 30 1.77 -15.10 -7.92
CA HIS A 30 1.95 -14.85 -6.48
C HIS A 30 1.49 -13.46 -6.08
N VAL A 31 1.80 -12.44 -6.90
CA VAL A 31 1.43 -11.04 -6.65
C VAL A 31 -0.08 -10.87 -6.56
N GLU A 32 -0.81 -11.43 -7.52
CA GLU A 32 -2.27 -11.32 -7.57
C GLU A 32 -2.90 -11.99 -6.35
N VAL A 33 -2.48 -13.22 -6.04
CA VAL A 33 -3.01 -13.98 -4.90
C VAL A 33 -2.70 -13.30 -3.57
N MET A 34 -1.48 -12.83 -3.37
CA MET A 34 -1.11 -12.11 -2.14
C MET A 34 -1.86 -10.79 -2.00
N SER A 35 -2.04 -10.03 -3.10
CA SER A 35 -2.82 -8.79 -3.08
C SER A 35 -4.27 -9.06 -2.68
N ARG A 36 -4.91 -10.07 -3.28
CA ARG A 36 -6.27 -10.49 -2.90
C ARG A 36 -6.35 -10.91 -1.45
N PHE A 37 -5.34 -11.64 -0.98
CA PHE A 37 -5.28 -12.09 0.41
C PHE A 37 -5.15 -10.93 1.39
N ALA A 38 -4.30 -9.95 1.10
CA ALA A 38 -4.17 -8.74 1.91
C ALA A 38 -5.47 -7.93 1.93
N GLN A 39 -6.16 -7.82 0.79
CA GLN A 39 -7.48 -7.16 0.73
C GLN A 39 -8.51 -7.87 1.61
N MET A 40 -8.51 -9.21 1.66
CA MET A 40 -9.40 -9.98 2.54
C MET A 40 -9.05 -9.80 4.02
N GLU A 41 -7.75 -9.73 4.36
CA GLU A 41 -7.31 -9.47 5.74
C GLU A 41 -7.77 -8.09 6.25
N PHE A 42 -7.83 -7.06 5.37
CA PHE A 42 -8.42 -5.77 5.71
C PHE A 42 -9.93 -5.84 5.98
N GLU A 43 -10.65 -6.69 5.26
CA GLU A 43 -12.12 -6.73 5.32
C GLU A 43 -12.67 -7.68 6.39
N LEU A 44 -11.98 -8.79 6.64
CA LEU A 44 -12.48 -9.91 7.45
C LEU A 44 -11.50 -10.37 8.53
N GLY A 45 -10.28 -9.83 8.53
CA GLY A 45 -9.18 -10.31 9.35
C GLY A 45 -8.55 -9.22 10.20
N SER A 46 -7.23 -9.11 10.13
CA SER A 46 -6.48 -8.10 10.87
C SER A 46 -5.82 -7.13 9.88
N PRO A 47 -6.10 -5.81 9.97
CA PRO A 47 -5.40 -4.79 9.20
C PRO A 47 -3.88 -4.91 9.33
N GLY A 48 -3.35 -5.21 10.52
CA GLY A 48 -1.92 -5.40 10.75
C GLY A 48 -1.30 -6.50 9.86
N ARG A 49 -1.99 -7.63 9.68
CA ARG A 49 -1.52 -8.69 8.77
C ARG A 49 -1.61 -8.29 7.31
N ALA A 50 -2.66 -7.56 6.93
CA ALA A 50 -2.79 -7.03 5.58
C ALA A 50 -1.62 -6.10 5.24
N ARG A 51 -1.24 -5.22 6.18
CA ARG A 51 -0.08 -4.32 6.09
C ARG A 51 1.21 -5.08 5.87
N THR A 52 1.47 -6.13 6.66
CA THR A 52 2.66 -6.98 6.47
C THR A 52 2.74 -7.61 5.08
N ILE A 53 1.61 -8.07 4.54
CA ILE A 53 1.58 -8.66 3.20
C ILE A 53 1.83 -7.59 2.12
N PHE A 54 1.18 -6.42 2.21
CA PHE A 54 1.39 -5.34 1.27
C PHE A 54 2.81 -4.76 1.33
N ASP A 55 3.38 -4.60 2.52
CA ASP A 55 4.76 -4.13 2.71
C ASP A 55 5.74 -5.08 2.01
N GLY A 56 5.61 -6.40 2.22
CA GLY A 56 6.44 -7.39 1.53
C GLY A 56 6.22 -7.41 0.01
N LEU A 57 5.01 -7.12 -0.46
CA LEU A 57 4.74 -6.96 -1.90
C LEU A 57 5.40 -5.71 -2.49
N LEU A 58 5.36 -4.58 -1.79
CA LEU A 58 5.98 -3.33 -2.22
C LEU A 58 7.51 -3.39 -2.16
N GLU A 59 8.07 -4.11 -1.20
CA GLU A 59 9.50 -4.38 -1.12
C GLU A 59 9.98 -5.21 -2.32
N LYS A 60 9.24 -6.26 -2.68
CA LYS A 60 9.59 -7.13 -3.81
C LYS A 60 9.27 -6.52 -5.18
N TYR A 61 8.20 -5.71 -5.27
CA TYR A 61 7.71 -5.13 -6.53
C TYR A 61 7.55 -3.60 -6.43
N PRO A 62 8.64 -2.84 -6.19
CA PRO A 62 8.59 -1.40 -5.91
C PRO A 62 7.98 -0.56 -7.04
N LYS A 63 8.04 -1.03 -8.30
CA LYS A 63 7.50 -0.30 -9.46
C LYS A 63 5.99 -0.48 -9.65
N ARG A 64 5.33 -1.34 -8.87
CA ARG A 64 3.91 -1.67 -8.99
C ARG A 64 3.04 -0.71 -8.19
N LEU A 65 2.83 0.49 -8.75
CA LEU A 65 1.96 1.51 -8.15
C LEU A 65 0.52 1.07 -7.91
N ASP A 66 0.03 0.13 -8.71
CA ASP A 66 -1.29 -0.48 -8.51
C ASP A 66 -1.42 -1.12 -7.13
N LEU A 67 -0.37 -1.79 -6.64
CA LEU A 67 -0.37 -2.39 -5.29
C LEU A 67 -0.38 -1.32 -4.21
N LEU A 68 0.43 -0.27 -4.39
CA LEU A 68 0.46 0.88 -3.47
C LEU A 68 -0.90 1.55 -3.39
N PHE A 69 -1.52 1.79 -4.53
CA PHE A 69 -2.81 2.48 -4.59
C PHE A 69 -3.93 1.68 -3.99
N VAL A 70 -3.96 0.36 -4.21
CA VAL A 70 -4.92 -0.53 -3.54
C VAL A 70 -4.70 -0.52 -2.02
N TYR A 71 -3.44 -0.56 -1.57
CA TYR A 71 -3.12 -0.54 -0.14
C TYR A 71 -3.61 0.76 0.52
N VAL A 72 -3.29 1.91 -0.06
CA VAL A 72 -3.78 3.23 0.40
C VAL A 72 -5.30 3.26 0.45
N ASP A 73 -5.98 2.77 -0.60
CA ASP A 73 -7.45 2.79 -0.64
C ASP A 73 -8.07 1.93 0.47
N LYS A 74 -7.43 0.81 0.84
CA LYS A 74 -7.86 -0.01 1.98
C LYS A 74 -7.65 0.70 3.31
N GLU A 75 -6.54 1.40 3.51
CA GLU A 75 -6.32 2.20 4.73
C GLU A 75 -7.35 3.34 4.84
N ILE A 76 -7.61 4.06 3.74
CA ILE A 76 -8.63 5.12 3.70
C ILE A 76 -10.02 4.54 4.01
N LYS A 77 -10.38 3.40 3.40
CA LYS A 77 -11.66 2.72 3.66
C LYS A 77 -11.78 2.26 5.11
N GLY A 78 -10.67 1.83 5.72
CA GLY A 78 -10.58 1.48 7.14
C GLY A 78 -10.56 2.68 8.09
N ARG A 79 -10.59 3.92 7.57
CA ARG A 79 -10.44 5.18 8.31
C ARG A 79 -9.08 5.33 9.01
N PHE A 80 -8.07 4.60 8.56
CA PHE A 80 -6.69 4.68 9.02
C PHE A 80 -5.91 5.73 8.20
N ILE A 81 -6.39 6.99 8.24
CA ILE A 81 -5.84 8.07 7.41
C ILE A 81 -4.39 8.38 7.79
N GLY A 82 -4.03 8.27 9.08
CA GLY A 82 -2.66 8.44 9.55
C GLY A 82 -1.69 7.42 8.96
N ASP A 83 -2.09 6.15 8.90
CA ASP A 83 -1.29 5.08 8.29
C ASP A 83 -1.15 5.28 6.77
N ALA A 84 -2.23 5.70 6.10
CA ALA A 84 -2.20 6.04 4.67
C ALA A 84 -1.22 7.20 4.38
N ARG A 85 -1.18 8.22 5.24
CA ARG A 85 -0.25 9.34 5.14
C ARG A 85 1.20 8.92 5.37
N ALA A 86 1.44 8.12 6.41
CA ALA A 86 2.77 7.57 6.69
C ALA A 86 3.28 6.72 5.51
N LEU A 87 2.38 5.95 4.87
CA LEU A 87 2.70 5.16 3.68
C LEU A 87 3.13 6.05 2.51
N PHE A 88 2.43 7.16 2.25
CA PHE A 88 2.84 8.11 1.22
C PHE A 88 4.21 8.73 1.53
N ARG A 89 4.44 9.19 2.76
CA ARG A 89 5.72 9.76 3.20
C ARG A 89 6.90 8.79 3.02
N ARG A 90 6.69 7.51 3.36
CA ARG A 90 7.67 6.43 3.15
C ARG A 90 7.96 6.16 1.67
N VAL A 91 6.95 6.26 0.80
CA VAL A 91 7.10 6.02 -0.65
C VAL A 91 7.79 7.19 -1.35
N THR A 92 7.45 8.43 -0.98
CA THR A 92 8.05 9.63 -1.58
C THR A 92 9.45 9.90 -1.05
N GLY A 93 9.87 9.20 0.01
CA GLY A 93 11.14 9.42 0.69
C GLY A 93 11.20 10.76 1.43
N ALA A 94 10.03 11.33 1.76
CA ALA A 94 9.91 12.51 2.61
C ALA A 94 10.32 12.20 4.06
N GLU A 95 10.33 10.93 4.45
CA GLU A 95 10.94 10.43 5.68
C GLU A 95 12.23 9.70 5.35
N GLY A 96 13.30 9.91 6.13
CA GLY A 96 14.64 9.34 5.91
C GLY A 96 14.73 7.80 5.89
N ASN A 97 13.62 7.10 6.10
CA ASN A 97 13.44 5.64 5.94
C ASN A 97 12.61 5.33 4.68
N ALA A 98 13.05 5.84 3.53
CA ALA A 98 12.38 5.57 2.27
C ALA A 98 12.41 4.07 1.95
N LEU A 99 11.26 3.48 1.59
CA LEU A 99 11.26 2.13 1.04
C LEU A 99 12.15 2.08 -0.22
N PRO A 100 12.65 0.89 -0.64
CA PRO A 100 13.28 0.68 -1.95
C PRO A 100 12.37 1.01 -3.16
N VAL A 101 11.14 1.48 -2.89
CA VAL A 101 10.18 2.11 -3.80
C VAL A 101 10.70 3.45 -4.37
N THR A 102 11.84 3.98 -3.91
CA THR A 102 12.57 5.10 -4.54
C THR A 102 13.05 4.87 -5.98
N LYS A 103 12.70 3.74 -6.59
CA LYS A 103 12.95 3.39 -8.01
C LYS A 103 11.78 3.74 -8.95
N LEU A 104 10.90 4.66 -8.55
CA LEU A 104 9.80 5.15 -9.39
C LEU A 104 10.29 6.24 -10.34
N ASN A 105 9.75 6.28 -11.56
CA ASN A 105 10.01 7.36 -12.50
C ASN A 105 9.15 8.60 -12.19
N ASP A 106 9.47 9.74 -12.80
CA ASP A 106 8.77 11.01 -12.57
C ASP A 106 7.26 10.94 -12.82
N LYS A 107 6.82 10.19 -13.83
CA LYS A 107 5.39 10.01 -14.14
C LYS A 107 4.68 9.27 -13.01
N GLN A 108 5.34 8.24 -12.48
CA GLN A 108 4.85 7.46 -11.35
C GLN A 108 4.78 8.31 -10.08
N MET A 109 5.84 9.05 -9.78
CA MET A 109 5.90 9.94 -8.62
C MET A 109 4.84 11.04 -8.68
N LYS A 110 4.64 11.67 -9.84
CA LYS A 110 3.52 12.60 -10.08
C LYS A 110 2.16 11.97 -9.76
N SER A 111 1.95 10.70 -10.15
CA SER A 111 0.71 9.99 -9.83
C SER A 111 0.54 9.73 -8.34
N VAL A 112 1.64 9.45 -7.62
CA VAL A 112 1.63 9.24 -6.16
C VAL A 112 1.26 10.55 -5.45
N PHE A 113 1.96 11.66 -5.75
CA PHE A 113 1.66 12.98 -5.18
C PHE A 113 0.24 13.44 -5.49
N LYS A 114 -0.25 13.21 -6.71
CA LYS A 114 -1.64 13.53 -7.08
C LYS A 114 -2.65 12.75 -6.23
N LYS A 115 -2.38 11.47 -5.93
CA LYS A 115 -3.26 10.67 -5.08
C LYS A 115 -3.18 11.12 -3.61
N TRP A 116 -1.99 11.43 -3.12
CA TRP A 116 -1.80 11.95 -1.76
C TRP A 116 -2.52 13.28 -1.56
N TYR A 117 -2.35 14.23 -2.48
CA TYR A 117 -3.03 15.52 -2.45
C TYR A 117 -4.56 15.36 -2.38
N ARG A 118 -5.14 14.51 -3.23
CA ARG A 118 -6.59 14.21 -3.21
C ARG A 118 -7.08 13.58 -1.91
N MET A 119 -6.23 12.82 -1.22
CA MET A 119 -6.55 12.26 0.09
C MET A 119 -6.60 13.38 1.14
N GLU A 120 -5.59 14.25 1.17
CA GLU A 120 -5.54 15.36 2.15
C GLU A 120 -6.64 16.40 1.87
N GLU A 121 -7.00 16.68 0.62
CA GLU A 121 -8.14 17.54 0.28
C GLU A 121 -9.46 17.04 0.88
N LYS A 122 -9.61 15.71 1.01
CA LYS A 122 -10.86 15.10 1.46
C LYS A 122 -10.88 14.78 2.96
N TYR A 123 -9.73 14.45 3.53
CA TYR A 123 -9.62 13.90 4.89
C TYR A 123 -8.60 14.62 5.77
N GLY A 124 -7.83 15.56 5.22
CA GLY A 124 -6.78 16.31 5.90
C GLY A 124 -7.16 17.76 6.20
N THR A 125 -6.16 18.53 6.62
CA THR A 125 -6.26 19.98 6.86
C THR A 125 -5.51 20.77 5.80
N GLU A 126 -5.75 22.08 5.71
CA GLU A 126 -5.02 22.96 4.79
C GLU A 126 -3.50 22.86 4.97
N GLY A 127 -3.00 22.79 6.21
CA GLY A 127 -1.58 22.58 6.48
C GLY A 127 -1.04 21.25 5.93
N GLN A 128 -1.83 20.17 6.00
CA GLN A 128 -1.43 18.87 5.44
C GLN A 128 -1.44 18.88 3.91
N VAL A 129 -2.33 19.66 3.30
CA VAL A 129 -2.35 19.87 1.85
C VAL A 129 -1.10 20.64 1.40
N GLU A 130 -0.70 21.68 2.12
CA GLU A 130 0.53 22.43 1.87
C GLU A 130 1.78 21.57 2.06
N ASP A 131 1.83 20.72 3.10
CA ASP A 131 2.91 19.74 3.29
C ASP A 131 3.11 18.85 2.04
N VAL A 132 2.02 18.39 1.41
CA VAL A 132 2.09 17.57 0.20
C VAL A 132 2.66 18.36 -0.97
N LYS A 133 2.26 19.63 -1.13
CA LYS A 133 2.79 20.51 -2.19
C LYS A 133 4.29 20.76 -1.99
N ALA A 134 4.71 21.08 -0.77
CA ALA A 134 6.12 21.28 -0.42
C ALA A 134 6.93 20.01 -0.68
N ALA A 135 6.43 18.84 -0.27
CA ALA A 135 7.09 17.56 -0.52
C ALA A 135 7.21 17.25 -2.02
N ALA A 136 6.19 17.60 -2.82
CA ALA A 136 6.22 17.44 -4.27
C ALA A 136 7.25 18.37 -4.94
N GLN A 137 7.35 19.62 -4.49
CA GLN A 137 8.35 20.58 -4.98
C GLN A 137 9.77 20.11 -4.65
N ALA A 138 10.03 19.76 -3.39
CA ALA A 138 11.33 19.25 -2.95
C ALA A 138 11.74 17.98 -3.72
N PHE A 139 10.78 17.12 -4.06
CA PHE A 139 11.06 15.95 -4.89
C PHE A 139 11.49 16.33 -6.31
N VAL A 140 10.80 17.30 -6.94
CA VAL A 140 11.17 17.79 -8.28
C VAL A 140 12.55 18.44 -8.26
N GLU A 141 12.85 19.30 -7.28
CA GLU A 141 14.16 19.95 -7.13
C GLU A 141 15.30 18.93 -6.95
N ARG A 142 15.05 17.84 -6.22
CA ARG A 142 16.04 16.76 -6.04
C ARG A 142 16.26 15.92 -7.30
N THR A 143 15.27 15.87 -8.20
CA THR A 143 15.29 15.02 -9.40
C THR A 143 15.75 15.78 -10.65
N LEU A 144 15.77 17.12 -10.59
CA LEU A 144 16.41 18.01 -11.57
C LEU A 144 17.94 17.97 -11.45
#